data_AF-A0A819KZT3-F1
#
_entry.id   AF-A0A819KZT3-F1
#
_cell.length_a   1.000
_cell.length_b   1.000
_cell.length_c   1.000
_cell.angle_alpha   90.00
_cell.angle_beta   90.00
_cell.angle_gamma   90.00
#
_symmetry.space_group_name_H-M   'P 1'
#
loop_
_entity.id
_entity.type
_entity.pdbx_description
1 polymer ?
#
loop_
_entity_poly.entity_id
_entity_poly.type
_entity_poly.pdbx_seq_one_letter_code
_entity_poly.pdbx_strand_id
1 'polypeptide(L)'
;MSSEEVRPVIDCFCQILSLYGFSMITSETFCLAKYDQNEAIIPLYKLIFELIHFDSKPTNQELFKDKFSQMSKEEIVNIIKRDLYKRGYTYDHFLSLDNNMEKGSQQLLVCLGWLIYHIKFIDKCMKLCLKSISNDNQVHIDHVFLFCVYIKILFLFVL
;
A
#
# COMPACT_ATOMS: atom_id res chain seq x y z
N MET A 1 16.23 9.61 -12.84
CA MET A 1 16.67 8.49 -11.98
C MET A 1 16.63 7.22 -12.80
N SER A 2 17.65 6.37 -12.69
CA SER A 2 17.64 5.05 -13.35
C SER A 2 16.69 4.11 -12.58
N SER A 3 16.14 3.11 -13.26
CA SER A 3 15.29 2.07 -12.63
C SER A 3 15.99 1.32 -11.50
N GLU A 4 17.34 1.34 -11.49
CA GLU A 4 18.19 0.67 -10.51
C GLU A 4 18.20 1.38 -9.15
N GLU A 5 18.00 2.70 -9.09
CA GLU A 5 17.99 3.46 -7.83
C GLU A 5 16.65 3.35 -7.07
N VAL A 6 15.55 3.13 -7.79
CA VAL A 6 14.19 3.07 -7.21
C VAL A 6 13.88 1.69 -6.62
N ARG A 7 14.48 0.63 -7.18
CA ARG A 7 14.18 -0.75 -6.79
C ARG A 7 14.47 -1.06 -5.32
N PRO A 8 15.62 -0.67 -4.74
CA PRO A 8 15.90 -0.89 -3.32
C PRO A 8 14.89 -0.19 -2.39
N VAL A 9 14.35 0.96 -2.81
CA VAL A 9 13.33 1.70 -2.04
C VAL A 9 12.01 0.95 -2.04
N ILE A 10 11.59 0.43 -3.20
CA ILE A 10 10.37 -0.38 -3.29
C ILE A 10 10.53 -1.68 -2.50
N ASP A 11 11.69 -2.33 -2.56
CA ASP A 11 11.96 -3.54 -1.78
C ASP A 11 11.89 -3.27 -0.27
N CYS A 12 12.43 -2.15 0.20
CA CYS A 12 12.29 -1.72 1.59
C CYS A 12 10.82 -1.49 1.97
N PHE A 13 10.03 -0.84 1.10
CA PHE A 13 8.59 -0.66 1.33
C PHE A 13 7.84 -1.99 1.42
N CYS A 14 8.14 -2.96 0.55
CA CYS A 14 7.57 -4.30 0.59
C CYS A 14 7.89 -5.01 1.92
N GLN A 15 9.12 -4.86 2.43
CA GLN A 15 9.51 -5.43 3.73
C GLN A 15 8.72 -4.79 4.88
N ILE A 16 8.51 -3.47 4.86
CA ILE A 16 7.67 -2.79 5.86
C ILE A 16 6.24 -3.34 5.82
N LEU A 17 5.64 -3.45 4.64
CA LEU A 17 4.29 -4.02 4.50
C LEU A 17 4.23 -5.44 5.09
N SER A 18 5.22 -6.28 4.79
CA SER A 18 5.32 -7.64 5.33
C SER A 18 5.40 -7.65 6.86
N LEU A 19 6.23 -6.78 7.46
CA LEU A 19 6.38 -6.65 8.91
C LEU A 19 5.09 -6.27 9.63
N TYR A 20 4.25 -5.45 9.00
CA TYR A 20 2.96 -5.07 9.59
C TYR A 20 1.87 -6.12 9.38
N GLY A 21 2.09 -7.12 8.52
CA GLY A 21 1.13 -8.19 8.28
C GLY A 21 0.29 -8.00 7.02
N PHE A 22 0.66 -7.10 6.10
CA PHE A 22 -0.01 -6.95 4.80
C PHE A 22 0.26 -8.14 3.88
N SER A 23 -0.43 -8.17 2.75
CA SER A 23 -0.16 -9.12 1.67
C SER A 23 1.27 -8.98 1.12
N MET A 24 1.87 -10.12 0.76
CA MET A 24 3.20 -10.14 0.14
C MET A 24 3.10 -9.49 -1.24
N ILE A 25 3.76 -8.35 -1.39
CA ILE A 25 3.96 -7.63 -2.64
C ILE A 25 5.47 -7.48 -2.89
N THR A 26 5.89 -7.47 -4.14
CA THR A 26 7.31 -7.41 -4.54
C THR A 26 7.57 -6.18 -5.40
N SER A 27 8.83 -5.73 -5.49
CA SER A 27 9.21 -4.64 -6.39
C SER A 27 8.87 -4.91 -7.86
N GLU A 28 8.86 -6.17 -8.28
CA GLU A 28 8.42 -6.58 -9.60
C GLU A 28 6.94 -6.24 -9.85
N THR A 29 6.07 -6.39 -8.85
CA THR A 29 4.65 -6.02 -8.97
C THR A 29 4.49 -4.54 -9.29
N PHE A 30 5.26 -3.67 -8.62
CA PHE A 30 5.25 -2.23 -8.89
C PHE A 30 5.83 -1.89 -10.27
N CYS A 31 6.85 -2.64 -10.71
CA CYS A 31 7.43 -2.50 -12.05
C CYS A 31 6.41 -2.85 -13.15
N LEU A 32 5.74 -3.99 -13.00
CA LEU A 32 4.68 -4.45 -13.90
C LEU A 32 3.53 -3.43 -13.97
N ALA A 33 3.10 -2.90 -12.84
CA ALA A 33 2.07 -1.87 -12.78
C ALA A 33 2.46 -0.56 -13.47
N LYS A 34 3.74 -0.16 -13.35
CA LYS A 34 4.26 1.03 -14.04
C LYS A 34 4.12 0.93 -15.57
N TYR A 35 4.22 -0.29 -16.11
CA TYR A 35 4.05 -0.59 -17.54
C TYR A 35 2.66 -1.14 -17.89
N ASP A 36 1.67 -0.89 -17.02
CA ASP A 36 0.26 -1.29 -17.17
C ASP A 36 0.05 -2.79 -17.47
N GLN A 37 0.87 -3.65 -16.87
CA GLN A 37 0.75 -5.11 -17.01
C GLN A 37 -0.32 -5.68 -16.06
N ASN A 38 -1.09 -6.64 -16.54
CA ASN A 38 -2.29 -7.15 -15.85
C ASN A 38 -1.96 -7.99 -14.60
N GLU A 39 -0.78 -8.59 -14.58
CA GLU A 39 -0.25 -9.41 -13.50
C GLU A 39 -0.18 -8.64 -12.16
N ALA A 40 -0.04 -7.32 -12.22
CA ALA A 40 0.01 -6.47 -11.04
C ALA A 40 -1.37 -6.09 -10.47
N ILE A 41 -2.46 -6.32 -11.21
CA ILE A 41 -3.80 -5.81 -10.86
C ILE A 41 -4.30 -6.41 -9.54
N ILE A 42 -4.33 -7.74 -9.44
CA ILE A 42 -4.89 -8.44 -8.27
C ILE A 42 -4.07 -8.15 -7.00
N PRO A 43 -2.72 -8.22 -7.02
CA PRO A 43 -1.91 -7.81 -5.87
C PRO A 43 -2.17 -6.37 -5.43
N LEU A 44 -2.31 -5.42 -6.37
CA LEU A 44 -2.56 -4.02 -6.05
C LEU A 44 -3.95 -3.79 -5.44
N TYR A 45 -5.00 -4.41 -5.99
CA TYR A 45 -6.34 -4.34 -5.41
C TYR A 45 -6.36 -4.88 -3.98
N LYS A 46 -5.66 -5.98 -3.73
CA LYS A 46 -5.53 -6.57 -2.39
C LYS A 46 -4.86 -5.60 -1.41
N LEU A 47 -3.73 -5.02 -1.81
CA LEU A 47 -3.01 -4.07 -0.97
C LEU A 47 -3.84 -2.79 -0.68
N ILE A 48 -4.53 -2.24 -1.69
CA ILE A 48 -5.40 -1.06 -1.51
C ILE A 48 -6.53 -1.39 -0.54
N PHE A 49 -7.17 -2.55 -0.68
CA PHE A 49 -8.23 -3.01 0.22
C PHE A 49 -7.73 -3.09 1.66
N GLU A 50 -6.58 -3.72 1.88
CA GLU A 50 -5.95 -3.86 3.20
C GLU A 50 -5.61 -2.49 3.80
N LEU A 51 -5.08 -1.55 3.02
CA LEU A 51 -4.73 -0.20 3.48
C LEU A 51 -5.95 0.64 3.89
N ILE A 52 -7.06 0.57 3.13
CA ILE A 52 -8.33 1.23 3.48
C ILE A 52 -8.82 0.77 4.86
N HIS A 53 -8.69 -0.53 5.14
CA HIS A 53 -9.11 -1.14 6.39
C HIS A 53 -8.14 -0.86 7.54
N PHE A 54 -6.83 -0.90 7.27
CA PHE A 54 -5.78 -0.56 8.23
C PHE A 54 -5.99 0.85 8.81
N ASP A 55 -6.34 1.81 7.96
CA ASP A 55 -6.59 3.18 8.38
C ASP A 55 -7.74 3.29 9.40
N SER A 56 -8.75 2.43 9.28
CA SER A 56 -9.91 2.38 10.18
C SER A 56 -9.66 1.55 11.45
N LYS A 57 -8.94 0.42 11.33
CA LYS A 57 -8.71 -0.55 12.42
C LYS A 57 -7.33 -1.23 12.28
N PRO A 58 -6.25 -0.66 12.86
CA PRO A 58 -4.88 -1.12 12.64
C PRO A 58 -4.55 -2.53 13.17
N THR A 59 -5.31 -3.04 14.14
CA THR A 59 -5.01 -4.28 14.89
C THR A 59 -5.54 -5.57 14.26
N ASN A 60 -6.31 -5.51 13.18
CA ASN A 60 -7.12 -6.64 12.69
C ASN A 60 -6.69 -7.15 11.31
N GLN A 61 -5.40 -7.12 10.99
CA GLN A 61 -4.93 -7.36 9.61
C GLN A 61 -5.21 -8.77 9.07
N GLU A 62 -5.14 -9.81 9.90
CA GLU A 62 -5.45 -11.18 9.47
C GLU A 62 -6.91 -11.32 9.01
N LEU A 63 -7.84 -10.64 9.67
CA LEU A 63 -9.27 -10.66 9.31
C LEU A 63 -9.54 -10.05 7.92
N PHE A 64 -8.69 -9.14 7.44
CA PHE A 64 -8.88 -8.51 6.14
C PHE A 64 -8.38 -9.38 4.98
N LYS A 65 -7.39 -10.27 5.22
CA LYS A 65 -6.90 -11.23 4.23
C LYS A 65 -7.97 -12.26 3.86
N ASP A 66 -8.66 -12.78 4.87
CA ASP A 66 -9.72 -13.76 4.69
C ASP A 66 -10.92 -13.14 3.96
N LYS A 67 -11.26 -11.89 4.32
CA LYS A 67 -12.35 -11.16 3.69
C LYS A 67 -12.11 -10.92 2.20
N PHE A 68 -10.90 -10.54 1.78
CA PHE A 68 -10.60 -10.33 0.36
C PHE A 68 -10.86 -11.59 -0.47
N SER A 69 -10.51 -12.77 0.05
CA SER A 69 -10.64 -14.04 -0.67
C SER A 69 -12.08 -14.54 -0.78
N GLN A 70 -12.98 -14.05 0.08
CA GLN A 70 -14.39 -14.47 0.13
C GLN A 70 -15.31 -13.62 -0.75
N MET A 71 -14.83 -12.49 -1.26
CA MET A 71 -15.63 -11.52 -2.01
C MET A 71 -15.42 -11.68 -3.51
N SER A 72 -16.48 -11.41 -4.29
CA SER A 72 -16.36 -11.31 -5.73
C SER A 72 -15.51 -10.10 -6.13
N LYS A 73 -14.89 -10.16 -7.31
CA LYS A 73 -14.11 -9.04 -7.86
C LYS A 73 -14.92 -7.74 -7.90
N GLU A 74 -16.17 -7.82 -8.35
CA GLU A 74 -17.06 -6.67 -8.43
C GLU A 74 -17.31 -6.03 -7.06
N GLU A 75 -17.59 -6.84 -6.03
CA GLU A 75 -17.79 -6.33 -4.67
C GLU A 75 -16.53 -5.63 -4.15
N ILE A 76 -15.35 -6.19 -4.41
CA ILE A 76 -14.08 -5.59 -4.00
C ILE A 76 -13.89 -4.22 -4.68
N VAL A 77 -14.07 -4.15 -6.01
CA VAL A 77 -13.92 -2.89 -6.75
C VAL A 77 -14.90 -1.84 -6.24
N ASN A 78 -16.17 -2.20 -6.05
CA ASN A 78 -17.21 -1.29 -5.57
C ASN A 78 -16.92 -0.77 -4.17
N ILE A 79 -16.43 -1.62 -3.25
CA ILE A 79 -16.05 -1.20 -1.90
C ILE A 79 -14.87 -0.24 -1.95
N ILE A 80 -13.83 -0.57 -2.72
CA ILE A 80 -12.64 0.26 -2.86
C ILE A 80 -13.01 1.62 -3.43
N LYS A 81 -13.73 1.67 -4.56
CA LYS A 81 -14.18 2.93 -5.17
C LYS A 81 -14.99 3.78 -4.20
N ARG A 82 -15.98 3.18 -3.53
CA ARG A 82 -16.83 3.88 -2.55
C ARG A 82 -16.01 4.46 -1.41
N ASP A 83 -15.11 3.67 -0.82
CA ASP A 83 -14.38 4.09 0.36
C ASP A 83 -13.26 5.08 0.02
N LEU A 84 -12.66 4.98 -1.17
CA LEU A 84 -11.76 6.00 -1.73
C LEU A 84 -12.50 7.32 -2.01
N TYR A 85 -13.69 7.26 -2.61
CA TYR A 85 -14.51 8.44 -2.88
C TYR A 85 -14.89 9.18 -1.60
N LYS A 86 -15.30 8.44 -0.55
CA LYS A 86 -15.56 9.00 0.78
C LYS A 86 -14.35 9.71 1.40
N ARG A 87 -13.14 9.31 1.02
CA ARG A 87 -11.88 9.93 1.45
C ARG A 87 -11.45 11.09 0.55
N GLY A 88 -12.23 11.41 -0.49
CA GLY A 88 -11.97 12.51 -1.41
C GLY A 88 -11.10 12.15 -2.61
N TYR A 89 -10.92 10.86 -2.93
CA TYR A 89 -10.24 10.47 -4.17
C TYR A 89 -11.19 10.61 -5.37
N THR A 90 -10.84 11.50 -6.30
CA THR A 90 -11.68 11.84 -7.46
C THR A 90 -10.94 11.67 -8.79
N TYR A 91 -9.96 10.76 -8.86
CA TYR A 91 -9.24 10.52 -10.11
C TYR A 91 -10.11 9.73 -11.09
N ASP A 92 -10.63 10.43 -12.11
CA ASP A 92 -11.64 9.89 -13.03
C ASP A 92 -11.18 8.61 -13.75
N HIS A 93 -9.93 8.55 -14.20
CA HIS A 93 -9.39 7.37 -14.88
C HIS A 93 -9.45 6.10 -14.03
N PHE A 94 -9.33 6.22 -12.70
CA PHE A 94 -9.50 5.09 -11.80
C PHE A 94 -11.00 4.78 -11.58
N LEU A 95 -11.82 5.80 -11.40
CA LEU A 95 -13.25 5.63 -11.16
C LEU A 95 -13.97 5.00 -12.37
N SER A 96 -13.47 5.27 -13.58
CA SER A 96 -13.96 4.70 -14.84
C SER A 96 -13.50 3.27 -15.13
N LEU A 97 -12.60 2.69 -14.32
CA LEU A 97 -12.18 1.29 -14.52
C LEU A 97 -13.37 0.34 -14.43
N ASP A 98 -13.34 -0.75 -15.17
CA ASP A 98 -14.35 -1.80 -15.02
C ASP A 98 -14.26 -2.51 -13.65
N ASN A 99 -15.29 -3.29 -13.34
CA ASN A 99 -15.37 -4.06 -12.11
C ASN A 99 -14.75 -5.47 -12.25
N ASN A 100 -14.20 -5.82 -13.42
CA ASN A 100 -13.71 -7.16 -13.74
C ASN A 100 -12.24 -7.35 -13.38
N MET A 101 -11.55 -6.27 -13.01
CA MET A 101 -10.12 -6.25 -12.66
C MET A 101 -9.23 -6.78 -13.80
N GLU A 102 -9.55 -6.41 -15.04
CA GLU A 102 -8.81 -6.89 -16.22
C GLU A 102 -7.75 -5.91 -16.72
N LYS A 103 -7.88 -4.62 -16.38
CA LYS A 103 -6.97 -3.55 -16.83
C LYS A 103 -6.77 -2.50 -15.75
N GLY A 104 -5.77 -1.65 -15.98
CA GLY A 104 -5.55 -0.41 -15.25
C GLY A 104 -4.66 -0.56 -14.02
N SER A 105 -3.62 -1.40 -14.11
CA SER A 105 -2.63 -1.52 -13.04
C SER A 105 -1.87 -0.22 -12.83
N GLN A 106 -1.71 0.61 -13.86
CA GLN A 106 -1.13 1.94 -13.70
C GLN A 106 -2.02 2.89 -12.86
N GLN A 107 -3.33 2.91 -13.10
CA GLN A 107 -4.27 3.73 -12.32
C GLN A 107 -4.36 3.22 -10.87
N LEU A 108 -4.25 1.90 -10.67
CA LEU A 108 -4.14 1.30 -9.34
C LEU A 108 -2.86 1.72 -8.63
N LEU A 109 -1.74 1.80 -9.34
CA LEU A 109 -0.47 2.26 -8.79
C LEU A 109 -0.56 3.72 -8.31
N VAL A 110 -1.17 4.59 -9.11
CA VAL A 110 -1.44 6.00 -8.75
C VAL A 110 -2.35 6.08 -7.52
N CYS A 111 -3.44 5.29 -7.52
CA CYS A 111 -4.36 5.22 -6.39
C CYS A 111 -3.68 4.76 -5.10
N LEU A 112 -2.84 3.73 -5.18
CA LEU A 112 -2.08 3.22 -4.05
C LEU A 112 -1.17 4.32 -3.48
N GLY A 113 -0.49 5.04 -4.37
CA GLY A 113 0.35 6.16 -3.97
C GLY A 113 -0.45 7.24 -3.23
N TRP A 114 -1.55 7.70 -3.82
CA TRP A 114 -2.44 8.67 -3.17
C TRP A 114 -2.92 8.18 -1.79
N LEU A 115 -3.29 6.90 -1.67
CA LEU A 115 -3.81 6.35 -0.43
C LEU A 115 -2.75 6.33 0.68
N ILE A 116 -1.53 5.87 0.38
CA ILE A 116 -0.41 5.85 1.32
C ILE A 116 -0.13 7.26 1.85
N TYR A 117 -0.15 8.26 0.97
CA TYR A 117 -0.04 9.67 1.35
C TYR A 117 -1.16 10.10 2.29
N HIS A 118 -2.41 9.88 1.84
CA HIS A 118 -3.60 10.40 2.47
C HIS A 118 -3.79 9.86 3.89
N ILE A 119 -3.56 8.56 4.09
CA ILE A 119 -3.70 7.93 5.41
C ILE A 119 -2.50 8.18 6.32
N LYS A 120 -1.47 8.90 5.82
CA LYS A 120 -0.18 9.09 6.48
C LYS A 120 0.38 7.76 6.99
N PHE A 121 0.29 6.72 6.13
CA PHE A 121 0.59 5.33 6.48
C PHE A 121 1.91 5.22 7.24
N ILE A 122 2.90 5.87 6.66
CA ILE A 122 4.23 6.05 7.15
C ILE A 122 4.29 6.61 8.58
N ASP A 123 3.60 7.72 8.86
CA ASP A 123 3.56 8.33 10.20
C ASP A 123 2.87 7.40 11.20
N LYS A 124 1.92 6.59 10.75
CA LYS A 124 1.24 5.59 11.60
C LYS A 124 2.19 4.45 11.95
N CYS A 125 2.94 3.92 10.99
CA CYS A 125 3.99 2.92 11.23
C CYS A 125 5.02 3.44 12.24
N MET A 126 5.51 4.67 12.04
CA MET A 126 6.42 5.36 12.98
C MET A 126 5.89 5.35 14.42
N LYS A 127 4.64 5.75 14.61
CA LYS A 127 4.01 5.81 15.93
C LYS A 127 3.85 4.44 16.57
N LEU A 128 3.54 3.41 15.79
CA LEU A 128 3.40 2.04 16.29
C LEU A 128 4.75 1.48 16.76
N CYS A 129 5.83 1.71 16.02
CA CYS A 129 7.18 1.35 16.44
C CYS A 129 7.59 2.07 17.74
N LEU A 130 7.32 3.37 17.86
CA LEU A 130 7.67 4.12 19.08
C LEU A 130 6.91 3.62 20.32
N LYS A 131 5.65 3.19 20.15
CA LYS A 131 4.85 2.62 21.24
C LYS A 131 5.37 1.28 21.72
N SER A 132 5.83 0.39 20.83
CA SER A 132 6.41 -0.90 21.23
C SER A 132 7.73 -0.72 22.00
N ILE A 133 8.52 0.31 21.66
CA ILE A 133 9.78 0.63 22.35
C ILE A 133 9.56 1.10 23.79
N SER A 134 8.44 1.78 24.07
CA SER A 134 8.17 2.34 25.40
C SER A 134 7.82 1.26 26.45
N ASN A 135 7.54 0.03 26.03
CA ASN A 135 7.08 -1.05 26.88
C ASN A 135 8.14 -2.11 27.22
N ASP A 136 9.27 -2.17 26.51
CA ASP A 136 10.35 -3.14 26.76
C ASP A 136 11.72 -2.44 26.78
N ASN A 137 12.39 -2.45 27.94
CA ASN A 137 13.80 -2.08 28.02
C ASN A 137 14.64 -3.17 27.34
N GLN A 138 15.40 -2.74 26.31
CA GLN A 138 16.52 -3.43 25.64
C GLN A 138 16.22 -4.20 24.33
N VAL A 139 16.33 -3.52 23.16
CA VAL A 139 16.98 -4.04 21.92
C VAL A 139 17.49 -2.86 21.05
N HIS A 140 18.71 -3.03 20.52
CA HIS A 140 19.44 -2.25 19.50
C HIS A 140 18.65 -1.28 18.59
N ILE A 141 19.17 -0.05 18.49
CA ILE A 141 18.65 1.13 17.78
C ILE A 141 19.23 1.21 16.33
N ASP A 142 19.60 0.07 15.75
CA ASP A 142 20.72 0.06 14.80
C ASP A 142 20.32 0.19 13.33
N HIS A 143 19.49 1.20 13.04
CA HIS A 143 19.73 2.24 12.03
C HIS A 143 18.57 3.29 12.08
N VAL A 144 18.22 3.86 13.25
CA VAL A 144 17.44 5.12 13.46
C VAL A 144 16.22 5.38 12.53
N PHE A 145 15.28 4.43 12.49
CA PHE A 145 14.12 4.46 11.59
C PHE A 145 14.51 4.45 10.09
N LEU A 146 15.60 3.76 9.76
CA LEU A 146 16.28 3.54 8.47
C LEU A 146 15.62 4.21 7.26
N PHE A 147 15.67 5.53 7.10
CA PHE A 147 16.02 6.63 8.00
C PHE A 147 15.08 7.74 7.51
N CYS A 148 14.08 8.09 8.34
CA CYS A 148 12.88 8.86 7.97
C CYS A 148 12.15 8.31 6.73
N VAL A 149 11.90 6.99 6.64
CA VAL A 149 11.13 6.41 5.49
C VAL A 149 11.89 6.62 4.15
N TYR A 150 13.16 7.02 4.31
CA TYR A 150 14.14 7.53 3.38
C TYR A 150 13.60 8.07 2.04
N ILE A 151 13.03 9.26 1.89
CA ILE A 151 12.57 10.35 2.76
C ILE A 151 11.11 10.53 2.29
N LYS A 152 10.12 9.97 3.02
CA LYS A 152 8.71 9.76 2.58
C LYS A 152 8.54 8.92 1.29
N ILE A 153 9.17 7.75 1.10
CA ILE A 153 9.10 7.08 -0.23
C ILE A 153 9.53 8.12 -1.31
N LEU A 154 10.51 9.00 -0.99
CA LEU A 154 10.98 10.19 -1.75
C LEU A 154 10.08 10.64 -2.91
N PHE A 155 8.90 11.13 -2.51
CA PHE A 155 7.75 11.57 -3.30
C PHE A 155 6.91 10.49 -3.98
N LEU A 156 6.66 9.34 -3.35
CA LEU A 156 5.54 8.45 -3.68
C LEU A 156 5.53 7.90 -5.11
N PHE A 157 6.72 7.72 -5.71
CA PHE A 157 7.02 7.82 -7.15
C PHE A 157 7.11 9.31 -7.55
N VAL A 158 8.29 9.96 -7.52
CA VAL A 158 8.48 11.38 -7.93
C VAL A 158 7.68 11.69 -9.21
N LEU A 159 6.66 12.56 -9.22
CA LEU A 159 5.97 13.11 -10.43
C LEU A 159 5.72 12.15 -11.62
#